data_AF-I4DCK5-F1
#
_entry.id   AF-I4DCK5-F1
#
_cell.length_a   1.000
_cell.length_b   1.000
_cell.length_c   1.000
_cell.angle_alpha   90.00
_cell.angle_beta   90.00
_cell.angle_gamma   90.00
#
_symmetry.space_group_name_H-M   'P 1'
#
loop_
_entity.id
_entity.type
_entity.pdbx_description
1 polymer ?
#
loop_
_entity_poly.entity_id
_entity_poly.type
_entity_poly.pdbx_seq_one_letter_code
_entity_poly.pdbx_strand_id
1 'polypeptide(L)'
;MNLIDILILGFILFGALNGYRKGLITSIISIISYLVGFMVASREYSPFLQWAEKYFPLHQWLEPIVYKTLLPLIQLKASTLEQQVLGNILGALPEEWRSVFASVNVSGQQMTQTIEQVTQRLAGVFTDRLLSLTAFAIVFYGIVLLVQLFMALLLKPLGSWGSSMNRGGGLFLGALSSIIGLSVFAGLISPLIKMGFGSSFTALLQNSASFPYLLKIFNEMDQAFSTQLSQKLIEPLIKEKGTWF
;
A
#
# COMPACT_ATOMS: atom_id res chain seq x y z
N MET A 1 15.18 13.97 15.00
CA MET A 1 14.08 13.05 14.65
C MET A 1 13.22 13.73 13.61
N ASN A 2 12.88 13.03 12.54
CA ASN A 2 12.03 13.57 11.48
C ASN A 2 10.57 13.65 11.95
N LEU A 3 9.76 14.53 11.35
CA LEU A 3 8.32 14.61 11.57
C LEU A 3 7.64 13.24 11.44
N ILE A 4 8.05 12.44 10.45
CA ILE A 4 7.53 11.09 10.24
C ILE A 4 7.84 10.17 11.43
N ASP A 5 9.04 10.25 12.01
CA ASP A 5 9.40 9.44 13.18
C ASP A 5 8.55 9.81 14.40
N ILE A 6 8.31 11.11 14.60
CA ILE A 6 7.47 11.62 15.70
C ILE A 6 6.03 11.10 15.52
N LEU A 7 5.51 11.13 14.29
CA LEU A 7 4.17 10.64 13.97
C LEU A 7 4.06 9.12 14.18
N ILE A 8 5.05 8.33 13.72
CA ILE A 8 5.11 6.88 13.96
C ILE A 8 5.13 6.58 15.46
N LEU A 9 6.00 7.26 16.22
CA LEU A 9 6.10 7.09 17.67
C LEU A 9 4.78 7.47 18.36
N GLY A 10 4.14 8.55 17.91
CA GLY A 10 2.82 8.97 18.38
C GLY A 10 1.75 7.90 18.16
N PHE A 11 1.72 7.26 16.98
CA PHE A 11 0.80 6.16 16.73
C PHE A 11 1.11 4.93 17.58
N ILE A 12 2.38 4.57 17.78
CA ILE A 12 2.78 3.46 18.64
C ILE A 12 2.35 3.72 20.09
N LEU A 13 2.59 4.93 20.62
CA LEU A 13 2.14 5.33 21.95
C LEU A 13 0.62 5.31 22.06
N PHE A 14 -0.09 5.82 21.04
CA PHE A 14 -1.54 5.77 21.00
C PHE A 14 -2.06 4.32 21.03
N GLY A 15 -1.43 3.42 20.26
CA GLY A 15 -1.71 1.99 20.29
C GLY A 15 -1.45 1.36 21.66
N ALA A 16 -0.34 1.71 22.30
CA ALA A 16 0.01 1.27 23.64
C ALA A 16 -1.01 1.71 24.68
N LEU A 17 -1.41 2.99 24.66
CA LEU A 17 -2.42 3.54 25.57
C LEU A 17 -3.80 2.91 25.34
N ASN A 18 -4.18 2.71 24.08
CA ASN A 18 -5.43 2.04 23.74
C ASN A 18 -5.42 0.58 24.22
N GLY A 19 -4.30 -0.12 24.06
CA GLY A 19 -4.11 -1.48 24.57
C GLY A 19 -4.15 -1.55 26.10
N TYR A 20 -3.55 -0.58 26.81
CA TYR A 20 -3.64 -0.50 28.27
C TYR A 20 -5.09 -0.39 28.77
N ARG A 21 -5.93 0.38 28.06
CA ARG A 21 -7.36 0.53 28.37
C ARG A 21 -8.17 -0.73 28.06
N LYS A 22 -7.86 -1.40 26.95
CA LYS A 22 -8.59 -2.58 26.46
C LYS A 22 -8.20 -3.88 27.18
N GLY A 23 -6.99 -3.93 27.74
CA GLY A 23 -6.44 -5.11 28.41
C GLY A 23 -5.79 -6.11 27.45
N LEU A 24 -5.02 -7.03 28.03
CA LEU A 24 -4.21 -8.06 27.37
C LEU A 24 -5.04 -8.92 26.43
N ILE A 25 -6.18 -9.48 26.90
CA ILE A 25 -6.99 -10.42 26.10
C ILE A 25 -7.50 -9.74 24.83
N THR A 26 -8.04 -8.53 24.96
CA THR A 26 -8.52 -7.73 23.82
C THR A 26 -7.38 -7.37 22.88
N SER A 27 -6.18 -7.06 23.40
CA SER A 27 -5.01 -6.78 22.57
C SER A 27 -4.51 -8.02 21.81
N ILE A 28 -4.51 -9.20 22.42
CA ILE A 28 -4.20 -10.47 21.72
C ILE A 28 -5.18 -10.67 20.57
N ILE A 29 -6.48 -10.51 20.83
CA ILE A 29 -7.51 -10.63 19.80
C ILE A 29 -7.29 -9.61 18.69
N SER A 30 -6.91 -8.37 19.01
CA SER A 30 -6.60 -7.37 17.99
C SER A 30 -5.45 -7.82 17.09
N ILE A 31 -4.39 -8.39 17.66
CA ILE A 31 -3.25 -8.92 16.88
C ILE A 31 -3.72 -10.06 15.98
N ILE A 32 -4.43 -11.05 16.54
CA ILE A 32 -4.97 -12.17 15.77
C ILE A 32 -5.90 -11.67 14.65
N SER A 33 -6.74 -10.68 14.93
CA SER A 33 -7.64 -10.08 13.94
C SER A 33 -6.86 -9.43 12.80
N TYR A 34 -5.76 -8.73 13.09
CA TYR A 34 -4.89 -8.16 12.07
C TYR A 34 -4.18 -9.23 11.24
N LEU A 35 -3.69 -10.31 11.87
CA LEU A 35 -3.05 -11.41 11.15
C LEU A 35 -4.03 -12.15 10.24
N VAL A 36 -5.21 -12.50 10.76
CA VAL A 36 -6.29 -13.15 9.99
C VAL A 36 -6.77 -12.22 8.88
N GLY A 37 -6.99 -10.93 9.19
CA GLY A 37 -7.38 -9.92 8.21
C GLY A 37 -6.36 -9.80 7.08
N PHE A 38 -5.07 -9.75 7.41
CA PHE A 38 -3.99 -9.70 6.42
C PHE A 38 -3.99 -10.95 5.53
N MET A 39 -4.06 -12.13 6.14
CA MET A 39 -4.09 -13.41 5.44
C MET A 39 -5.30 -13.53 4.50
N VAL A 40 -6.51 -13.18 4.97
CA VAL A 40 -7.72 -13.24 4.15
C VAL A 40 -7.68 -12.19 3.04
N ALA A 41 -7.34 -10.94 3.36
CA ALA A 41 -7.24 -9.87 2.37
C ALA A 41 -6.24 -10.18 1.27
N SER A 42 -5.11 -10.80 1.60
CA SER A 42 -4.10 -11.19 0.60
C SER A 42 -4.58 -12.20 -0.44
N ARG A 43 -5.62 -12.98 -0.12
CA ARG A 43 -6.20 -14.01 -0.98
C ARG A 43 -7.45 -13.50 -1.69
N GLU A 44 -8.30 -12.81 -0.95
CA GLU A 44 -9.66 -12.46 -1.39
C GLU A 44 -9.78 -11.07 -2.02
N TYR A 45 -8.73 -10.22 -2.01
CA TYR A 45 -8.83 -8.88 -2.60
C TYR A 45 -9.16 -8.90 -4.10
N SER A 46 -8.63 -9.87 -4.85
CA SER A 46 -8.86 -9.96 -6.30
C SER A 46 -10.28 -10.44 -6.65
N PRO A 47 -10.81 -11.54 -6.06
CA PRO A 47 -12.23 -11.88 -6.18
C PRO A 47 -13.16 -10.77 -5.72
N PHE A 48 -12.82 -10.09 -4.63
CA PHE A 48 -13.61 -8.96 -4.12
C PHE A 48 -13.63 -7.80 -5.12
N LEU A 49 -12.49 -7.46 -5.73
CA LEU A 49 -12.42 -6.40 -6.74
C LEU A 49 -13.27 -6.74 -7.96
N GLN A 50 -13.18 -7.97 -8.48
CA GLN A 50 -14.01 -8.42 -9.62
C GLN A 50 -15.51 -8.37 -9.29
N TRP A 51 -15.87 -8.79 -8.07
CA TRP A 51 -17.25 -8.67 -7.58
C TRP A 51 -17.68 -7.20 -7.50
N ALA A 52 -16.84 -6.32 -6.97
CA ALA A 52 -17.14 -4.90 -6.85
C ALA A 52 -17.31 -4.25 -8.22
N GLU A 53 -16.44 -4.57 -9.19
CA GLU A 53 -16.50 -4.05 -10.56
C GLU A 53 -17.78 -4.45 -11.30
N LYS A 54 -18.36 -5.62 -10.98
CA LYS A 54 -19.63 -6.06 -11.56
C LYS A 54 -20.80 -5.14 -11.19
N TYR A 55 -20.78 -4.55 -10.00
CA TYR A 55 -21.85 -3.68 -9.51
C TYR A 55 -21.53 -2.19 -9.61
N PHE A 56 -20.25 -1.85 -9.54
CA PHE A 56 -19.76 -0.47 -9.60
C PHE A 56 -18.63 -0.42 -10.62
N PRO A 57 -18.76 0.30 -11.76
CA PRO A 57 -17.70 0.41 -12.75
C PRO A 57 -16.58 1.33 -12.25
N LEU A 58 -15.87 0.89 -11.19
CA LEU A 58 -14.88 1.68 -10.46
C LEU A 58 -13.73 2.13 -11.37
N HIS A 59 -13.31 1.26 -12.31
CA HIS A 59 -12.27 1.58 -13.28
C HIS A 59 -12.65 2.77 -14.17
N GLN A 60 -13.87 2.75 -14.74
CA GLN A 60 -14.36 3.83 -15.61
C GLN A 60 -14.48 5.18 -14.90
N TRP A 61 -14.74 5.15 -13.59
CA TRP A 61 -14.83 6.37 -12.78
C TRP A 61 -13.46 6.89 -12.33
N LEU A 62 -12.55 5.98 -11.95
CA LEU A 62 -11.27 6.35 -11.36
C LEU A 62 -10.20 6.67 -12.41
N GLU A 63 -10.17 5.96 -13.55
CA GLU A 63 -9.16 6.14 -14.61
C GLU A 63 -9.11 7.59 -15.14
N PRO A 64 -10.24 8.26 -15.44
CA PRO A 64 -10.21 9.65 -15.91
C PRO A 64 -9.67 10.63 -14.86
N ILE A 65 -9.89 10.35 -13.57
CA ILE A 65 -9.40 11.18 -12.46
C ILE A 65 -7.88 11.03 -12.33
N VAL A 66 -7.41 9.79 -12.38
CA VAL A 66 -5.98 9.46 -12.36
C VAL A 66 -5.28 10.06 -13.58
N TYR A 67 -5.83 9.89 -14.78
CA TYR A 67 -5.31 10.46 -16.02
C TYR A 67 -5.15 11.98 -15.94
N LYS A 68 -6.19 12.71 -15.51
CA LYS A 68 -6.15 14.17 -15.35
C LYS A 68 -5.10 14.63 -14.35
N THR A 69 -4.85 13.83 -13.32
CA THR A 69 -3.84 14.12 -12.29
C THR A 69 -2.43 13.84 -12.79
N LEU A 70 -2.23 12.75 -13.55
CA LEU A 70 -0.93 12.33 -14.08
C LEU A 70 -0.48 13.15 -15.30
N LEU A 71 -1.40 13.60 -16.14
CA LEU A 71 -1.10 14.35 -17.36
C LEU A 71 -0.16 15.55 -17.12
N PRO A 72 -0.44 16.48 -16.18
CA PRO A 72 0.46 17.62 -15.94
C PRO A 72 1.82 17.18 -15.36
N LEU A 73 1.85 16.13 -14.52
CA LEU A 73 3.10 15.59 -13.96
C LEU A 73 4.01 15.03 -15.07
N ILE A 74 3.42 14.34 -16.04
CA ILE A 74 4.14 13.77 -17.19
C ILE A 74 4.54 14.88 -18.16
N GLN A 75 3.66 15.84 -18.47
CA GLN A 75 3.99 16.97 -19.35
C GLN A 75 5.13 17.82 -18.80
N LEU A 76 5.13 18.14 -17.50
CA LEU A 76 6.21 18.88 -16.84
C LEU A 76 7.53 18.13 -16.90
N LYS A 77 7.53 16.81 -16.71
CA LYS A 77 8.74 16.00 -16.86
C LYS A 77 9.16 15.90 -18.33
N ALA A 78 8.23 15.66 -19.25
CA ALA A 78 8.50 15.54 -20.68
C ALA A 78 9.12 16.82 -21.27
N SER A 79 8.63 18.00 -20.91
CA SER A 79 9.19 19.27 -21.37
C SER A 79 10.60 19.53 -20.83
N THR A 80 10.89 19.12 -19.59
CA THR A 80 12.27 19.15 -19.04
C THR A 80 13.18 18.11 -19.69
N LEU A 81 12.63 16.97 -20.12
CA LEU A 81 13.36 15.87 -20.76
C LEU A 81 13.70 16.18 -22.22
N GLU A 82 12.84 16.92 -22.92
CA GLU A 82 13.05 17.36 -24.30
C GLU A 82 14.27 18.29 -24.43
N GLN A 83 14.58 19.05 -23.38
CA GLN A 83 15.78 19.90 -23.33
C GLN A 83 17.07 19.15 -22.97
N GLN A 84 17.00 17.91 -22.48
CA GLN A 84 18.18 17.21 -21.94
C GLN A 84 18.16 15.71 -22.27
N VAL A 85 18.45 15.38 -23.53
CA VAL A 85 18.96 14.06 -24.00
C VAL A 85 18.09 12.84 -23.65
N LEU A 86 16.99 12.66 -24.38
CA LEU A 86 16.15 11.44 -24.39
C LEU A 86 16.94 10.11 -24.45
N GLY A 87 18.07 10.09 -25.18
CA GLY A 87 18.93 8.91 -25.32
C GLY A 87 19.65 8.49 -24.04
N ASN A 88 20.06 9.44 -23.20
CA ASN A 88 20.75 9.15 -21.94
C ASN A 88 19.77 8.79 -20.81
N ILE A 89 18.51 9.23 -20.90
CA ILE A 89 17.53 9.08 -19.84
C ILE A 89 16.69 7.80 -19.97
N LEU A 90 16.43 7.30 -21.17
CA LEU A 90 15.92 5.93 -21.33
C LEU A 90 16.86 4.89 -20.68
N GLY A 91 18.17 5.17 -20.70
CA GLY A 91 19.18 4.44 -19.96
C GLY A 91 19.21 4.70 -18.45
N ALA A 92 18.66 5.81 -17.95
CA ALA A 92 18.65 6.16 -16.53
C ALA A 92 17.31 5.90 -15.82
N LEU A 93 16.25 5.58 -16.57
CA LEU A 93 14.97 5.17 -16.00
C LEU A 93 15.16 3.89 -15.17
N PRO A 94 14.51 3.78 -13.99
CA PRO A 94 14.48 2.54 -13.23
C PRO A 94 14.00 1.40 -14.13
N GLU A 95 14.54 0.19 -13.96
CA GLU A 95 14.21 -0.95 -14.83
C GLU A 95 12.70 -1.20 -14.94
N GLU A 96 11.96 -0.88 -13.88
CA GLU A 96 10.50 -0.92 -13.76
C GLU A 96 9.77 -0.12 -14.85
N TRP A 97 10.35 0.98 -15.32
CA TRP A 97 9.74 1.86 -16.31
C TRP A 97 10.16 1.51 -17.74
N ARG A 98 11.34 0.92 -17.92
CA ARG A 98 11.87 0.60 -19.25
C ARG A 98 10.94 -0.32 -20.04
N SER A 99 10.23 -1.24 -19.38
CA SER A 99 9.23 -2.11 -20.01
C SER A 99 8.06 -1.33 -20.61
N VAL A 100 7.56 -0.31 -19.90
CA VAL A 100 6.46 0.55 -20.36
C VAL A 100 6.85 1.31 -21.62
N PHE A 101 8.09 1.81 -21.67
CA PHE A 101 8.61 2.59 -22.79
C PHE A 101 9.20 1.75 -23.93
N ALA A 102 9.60 0.50 -23.69
CA ALA A 102 10.20 -0.37 -24.71
C ALA A 102 9.25 -0.67 -25.89
N SER A 103 7.94 -0.58 -25.67
CA SER A 103 6.92 -0.79 -26.70
C SER A 103 6.63 0.45 -27.56
N VAL A 104 7.25 1.59 -27.24
CA VAL A 104 6.99 2.88 -27.88
C VAL A 104 8.09 3.17 -28.90
N ASN A 105 7.78 3.01 -30.18
CA ASN A 105 8.73 3.23 -31.27
C ASN A 105 8.74 4.72 -31.65
N VAL A 106 9.66 5.51 -31.08
CA VAL A 106 9.67 6.97 -31.22
C VAL A 106 10.26 7.37 -32.57
N SER A 107 9.40 7.70 -33.54
CA SER A 107 9.77 8.48 -34.73
C SER A 107 9.34 9.95 -34.52
N GLY A 108 10.24 10.90 -34.83
CA GLY A 108 10.26 12.27 -34.31
C GLY A 108 9.06 13.19 -34.58
N GLN A 109 8.01 12.75 -35.29
CA GLN A 109 6.77 13.53 -35.48
C GLN A 109 5.60 13.07 -34.60
N GLN A 110 5.74 11.99 -33.83
CA GLN A 110 4.66 11.42 -33.01
C GLN A 110 4.83 11.65 -31.50
N MET A 111 5.65 12.62 -31.08
CA MET A 111 5.98 12.77 -29.65
C MET A 111 4.77 13.13 -28.78
N THR A 112 3.85 13.97 -29.27
CA THR A 112 2.60 14.29 -28.55
C THR A 112 1.69 13.06 -28.40
N GLN A 113 1.50 12.30 -29.48
CA GLN A 113 0.71 11.06 -29.48
C GLN A 113 1.34 9.99 -28.59
N THR A 114 2.67 9.94 -28.57
CA THR A 114 3.45 9.06 -27.70
C THR A 114 3.23 9.41 -26.23
N ILE A 115 3.28 10.70 -25.87
CA ILE A 115 3.03 11.16 -24.50
C ILE A 115 1.61 10.81 -24.07
N GLU A 116 0.61 11.00 -24.95
CA GLU A 116 -0.77 10.64 -24.66
C GLU A 116 -0.94 9.13 -24.43
N GLN A 117 -0.40 8.29 -25.32
CA GLN A 117 -0.46 6.83 -25.18
C GLN A 117 0.24 6.32 -23.93
N VAL A 118 1.43 6.84 -23.63
CA VAL A 118 2.15 6.52 -22.39
C VAL A 118 1.33 6.95 -21.18
N THR A 119 0.79 8.17 -21.20
CA THR A 119 0.00 8.69 -20.08
C THR A 119 -1.26 7.86 -19.85
N GLN A 120 -1.93 7.42 -20.92
CA GLN A 120 -3.11 6.58 -20.82
C GLN A 120 -2.77 5.19 -20.27
N ARG A 121 -1.71 4.54 -20.75
CA ARG A 121 -1.27 3.24 -20.20
C ARG A 121 -0.88 3.35 -18.74
N LEU A 122 -0.14 4.41 -18.38
CA LEU A 122 0.20 4.68 -17.00
C LEU A 122 -1.06 4.88 -16.17
N ALA A 123 -1.99 5.71 -16.62
CA ALA A 123 -3.25 5.93 -15.93
C ALA A 123 -4.01 4.62 -15.68
N GLY A 124 -4.10 3.73 -16.67
CA GLY A 124 -4.69 2.40 -16.51
C GLY A 124 -3.98 1.57 -15.44
N VAL A 125 -2.66 1.41 -15.55
CA VAL A 125 -1.85 0.67 -14.55
C VAL A 125 -1.99 1.27 -13.15
N PHE A 126 -1.92 2.59 -13.01
CA PHE A 126 -2.10 3.28 -11.73
C PHE A 126 -3.49 3.04 -11.16
N THR A 127 -4.51 3.08 -12.01
CA THR A 127 -5.91 2.84 -11.63
C THR A 127 -6.07 1.42 -11.11
N ASP A 128 -5.56 0.42 -11.82
CA ASP A 128 -5.62 -0.99 -11.40
C ASP A 128 -4.94 -1.20 -10.04
N ARG A 129 -3.81 -0.52 -9.80
CA ARG A 129 -3.10 -0.60 -8.51
C ARG A 129 -3.87 0.08 -7.40
N LEU A 130 -4.39 1.28 -7.63
CA LEU A 130 -5.20 1.99 -6.64
C LEU A 130 -6.45 1.19 -6.28
N LEU A 131 -7.11 0.58 -7.26
CA LEU A 131 -8.25 -0.30 -7.05
C LEU A 131 -7.87 -1.56 -6.26
N SER A 132 -6.77 -2.23 -6.64
CA SER A 132 -6.28 -3.41 -5.93
C SER A 132 -5.90 -3.10 -4.48
N LEU A 133 -5.21 -1.98 -4.23
CA LEU A 133 -4.85 -1.53 -2.88
C LEU A 133 -6.09 -1.17 -2.07
N THR A 134 -7.07 -0.51 -2.68
CA THR A 134 -8.33 -0.13 -2.03
C THR A 134 -9.17 -1.36 -1.71
N ALA A 135 -9.27 -2.31 -2.63
CA ALA A 135 -9.93 -3.60 -2.43
C ALA A 135 -9.27 -4.37 -1.29
N PHE A 136 -7.93 -4.48 -1.28
CA PHE A 136 -7.19 -5.09 -0.19
C PHE A 136 -7.49 -4.42 1.15
N ALA A 137 -7.44 -3.09 1.21
CA ALA A 137 -7.73 -2.33 2.43
C ALA A 137 -9.16 -2.58 2.93
N ILE A 138 -10.15 -2.55 2.05
CA ILE A 138 -11.56 -2.80 2.40
C ILE A 138 -11.72 -4.21 2.96
N VAL A 139 -11.19 -5.24 2.30
CA VAL A 139 -11.26 -6.63 2.78
C VAL A 139 -10.53 -6.78 4.12
N PHE A 140 -9.32 -6.21 4.23
CA PHE A 140 -8.52 -6.24 5.46
C PHE A 140 -9.28 -5.66 6.64
N TYR A 141 -9.73 -4.40 6.53
CA TYR A 141 -10.45 -3.73 7.62
C TYR A 141 -11.82 -4.38 7.88
N GLY A 142 -12.50 -4.86 6.83
CA GLY A 142 -13.75 -5.61 6.96
C GLY A 142 -13.60 -6.87 7.80
N ILE A 143 -12.58 -7.70 7.50
CA ILE A 143 -12.31 -8.93 8.27
C ILE A 143 -11.86 -8.60 9.69
N VAL A 144 -10.97 -7.62 9.88
CA VAL A 144 -10.55 -7.17 11.22
C VAL A 144 -11.76 -6.76 12.06
N LEU A 145 -12.68 -5.97 11.49
CA LEU A 145 -13.89 -5.52 12.16
C LEU A 145 -14.82 -6.71 12.49
N LEU A 146 -15.02 -7.64 11.55
CA LEU A 146 -15.86 -8.81 11.77
C LEU A 146 -15.31 -9.71 12.88
N VAL A 147 -14.00 -10.00 12.89
CA VAL A 147 -13.36 -10.79 13.94
C VAL A 147 -13.46 -10.09 15.29
N GLN A 148 -13.22 -8.77 15.33
CA GLN A 148 -13.35 -7.99 16.57
C GLN A 148 -14.79 -7.98 17.10
N LEU A 149 -15.78 -7.82 16.23
CA LEU A 149 -17.20 -7.84 16.60
C LEU A 149 -17.60 -9.21 17.16
N PHE A 150 -17.19 -10.28 16.46
CA PHE A 150 -17.45 -11.66 16.87
C PHE A 150 -16.82 -11.96 18.23
N MET A 151 -15.56 -11.58 18.41
CA MET A 151 -14.85 -11.76 19.68
C MET A 151 -15.42 -10.91 20.81
N ALA A 152 -15.85 -9.67 20.53
CA ALA A 152 -16.51 -8.84 21.53
C ALA A 152 -17.83 -9.48 22.00
N LEU A 153 -18.59 -10.11 21.10
CA LEU A 153 -19.80 -10.84 21.44
C LEU A 153 -19.50 -12.09 22.28
N LEU A 154 -18.48 -12.87 21.89
CA LEU A 154 -18.06 -14.09 22.60
C LEU A 154 -17.45 -13.82 23.98
N LEU A 155 -16.69 -12.72 24.12
CA LEU A 155 -16.00 -12.40 25.36
C LEU A 155 -16.84 -11.59 26.35
N LYS A 156 -17.95 -10.99 25.92
CA LYS A 156 -18.88 -10.28 26.81
C LYS A 156 -19.26 -11.07 28.08
N PRO A 157 -19.57 -12.38 28.04
CA PRO A 157 -19.89 -13.15 29.23
C PRO A 157 -18.70 -13.43 30.16
N LEU A 158 -17.45 -13.30 29.70
CA LEU A 158 -16.26 -13.70 30.47
C LEU A 158 -15.84 -12.69 31.55
N GLY A 159 -16.54 -11.56 31.68
CA GLY A 159 -16.36 -10.60 32.76
C GLY A 159 -15.07 -9.77 32.65
N SER A 160 -15.05 -8.61 33.29
CA SER A 160 -13.87 -7.72 33.29
C SER A 160 -12.81 -8.24 34.24
N TRP A 161 -11.79 -8.94 33.74
CA TRP A 161 -10.59 -9.28 34.51
C TRP A 161 -9.82 -8.01 34.91
N GLY A 162 -10.09 -7.51 36.12
CA GLY A 162 -9.61 -6.24 36.67
C GLY A 162 -8.18 -6.23 37.20
N SER A 163 -7.27 -7.06 36.66
CA SER A 163 -5.89 -7.18 37.15
C SER A 163 -4.96 -6.13 36.51
N SER A 164 -4.00 -5.60 37.29
CA SER A 164 -2.90 -4.76 36.81
C SER A 164 -2.07 -5.46 35.71
N MET A 165 -1.96 -6.79 35.75
CA MET A 165 -1.30 -7.60 34.72
C MET A 165 -2.05 -7.54 33.38
N ASN A 166 -3.39 -7.47 33.41
CA ASN A 166 -4.20 -7.30 32.21
C ASN A 166 -3.91 -5.96 31.52
N ARG A 167 -3.75 -4.89 32.29
CA ARG A 167 -3.46 -3.55 31.74
C ARG A 167 -2.02 -3.44 31.23
N GLY A 168 -1.05 -3.97 31.97
CA GLY A 168 0.36 -3.99 31.58
C GLY A 168 0.61 -4.76 30.29
N GLY A 169 0.08 -5.99 30.19
CA GLY A 169 0.16 -6.76 28.95
C GLY A 169 -0.64 -6.13 27.81
N GLY A 170 -1.78 -5.50 28.13
CA GLY A 170 -2.54 -4.69 27.19
C GLY A 170 -1.70 -3.59 26.54
N LEU A 171 -0.86 -2.88 27.31
CA LEU A 171 0.01 -1.82 26.83
C LEU A 171 1.03 -2.34 25.81
N PHE A 172 1.78 -3.39 26.17
CA PHE A 172 2.80 -3.98 25.31
C PHE A 172 2.20 -4.52 24.00
N LEU A 173 1.12 -5.30 24.11
CA LEU A 173 0.44 -5.85 22.94
C LEU A 173 -0.24 -4.77 22.12
N GLY A 174 -0.72 -3.69 22.74
CA GLY A 174 -1.24 -2.52 22.05
C GLY A 174 -0.18 -1.85 21.18
N ALA A 175 1.02 -1.63 21.73
CA ALA A 175 2.16 -1.11 20.99
C ALA A 175 2.52 -2.03 19.80
N LEU A 176 2.63 -3.34 20.06
CA LEU A 176 2.94 -4.35 19.03
C LEU A 176 1.88 -4.37 17.92
N SER A 177 0.60 -4.34 18.28
CA SER A 177 -0.50 -4.30 17.31
C SER A 177 -0.46 -3.04 16.44
N SER A 178 -0.06 -1.90 17.00
CA SER A 178 0.11 -0.67 16.25
C SER A 178 1.31 -0.73 15.32
N ILE A 179 2.42 -1.34 15.73
CA ILE A 179 3.58 -1.57 14.86
C ILE A 179 3.16 -2.42 13.66
N ILE A 180 2.45 -3.54 13.89
CA ILE A 180 1.95 -4.41 12.81
C ILE A 180 1.02 -3.63 11.87
N GLY A 181 0.06 -2.88 12.41
CA GLY A 181 -0.86 -2.07 11.60
C GLY A 181 -0.14 -1.00 10.78
N LEU A 182 0.82 -0.30 11.38
CA LEU A 182 1.66 0.69 10.69
C LEU A 182 2.57 0.05 9.63
N SER A 183 3.08 -1.15 9.87
CA SER A 183 3.86 -1.91 8.89
C SER A 183 3.02 -2.28 7.68
N VAL A 184 1.81 -2.80 7.88
CA VAL A 184 0.87 -3.06 6.77
C VAL A 184 0.59 -1.78 5.99
N PHE A 185 0.29 -0.67 6.68
CA PHE A 185 0.06 0.62 6.03
C PHE A 185 1.27 1.11 5.24
N ALA A 186 2.47 1.04 5.83
CA ALA A 186 3.72 1.42 5.16
C ALA A 186 4.00 0.56 3.92
N GLY A 187 3.75 -0.75 4.00
CA GLY A 187 3.87 -1.68 2.88
C GLY A 187 2.92 -1.34 1.74
N LEU A 188 1.66 -1.04 2.04
CA LEU A 188 0.65 -0.65 1.05
C LEU A 188 0.96 0.68 0.35
N ILE A 189 1.58 1.62 1.07
CA ILE A 189 1.93 2.94 0.52
C ILE A 189 3.30 2.91 -0.18
N SER A 190 4.15 1.91 0.08
CA SER A 190 5.49 1.80 -0.52
C SER A 190 5.50 1.94 -2.05
N PRO A 191 4.61 1.26 -2.81
CA PRO A 191 4.55 1.44 -4.26
C PRO A 191 4.21 2.89 -4.66
N LEU A 192 3.28 3.54 -3.94
CA LEU A 192 2.89 4.93 -4.20
C LEU A 192 4.07 5.90 -3.97
N ILE A 193 4.90 5.63 -2.97
CA ILE A 193 6.09 6.44 -2.69
C ILE A 193 7.14 6.26 -3.79
N LYS A 194 7.41 5.02 -4.22
CA LYS A 194 8.35 4.74 -5.31
C LYS A 194 7.96 5.38 -6.62
N MET A 195 6.65 5.55 -6.85
CA MET A 195 6.10 6.22 -8.03
C MET A 195 6.29 7.76 -8.01
N GLY A 196 6.90 8.33 -6.96
CA GLY A 196 7.35 9.71 -6.96
C GLY A 196 6.24 10.74 -6.69
N PHE A 197 5.13 10.32 -6.06
CA PHE A 197 4.13 11.26 -5.57
C PHE A 197 4.71 12.12 -4.44
N GLY A 198 5.06 13.37 -4.79
CA GLY A 198 5.59 14.36 -3.87
C GLY A 198 7.06 14.14 -3.52
N SER A 199 7.96 14.88 -4.16
CA SER A 199 9.40 14.89 -3.85
C SER A 199 9.66 15.22 -2.37
N SER A 200 8.90 16.16 -1.81
CA SER A 200 8.98 16.55 -0.40
C SER A 200 8.55 15.41 0.55
N PHE A 201 7.48 14.69 0.23
CA PHE A 201 7.00 13.58 1.06
C PHE A 201 7.97 12.39 1.03
N THR A 202 8.49 12.08 -0.16
CA THR A 202 9.51 11.04 -0.34
C THR A 202 10.77 11.37 0.44
N ALA A 203 11.24 12.61 0.41
CA ALA A 203 12.39 13.06 1.20
C ALA A 203 12.13 12.94 2.72
N LEU A 204 10.92 13.25 3.19
CA LEU A 204 10.54 13.06 4.60
C LEU A 204 10.55 11.58 4.99
N LEU A 205 10.13 10.67 4.12
CA LEU A 205 10.15 9.23 4.40
C LEU A 205 11.55 8.64 4.35
N GLN A 206 12.38 9.04 3.39
CA GLN A 206 13.76 8.57 3.28
C GLN A 206 14.63 9.02 4.46
N ASN A 207 14.35 10.21 5.00
CA ASN A 207 15.01 10.72 6.19
C ASN A 207 14.40 10.19 7.51
N SER A 208 13.42 9.28 7.48
CA SER A 208 12.85 8.66 8.68
C SER A 208 13.70 7.44 9.10
N ALA A 209 14.10 7.41 10.37
CA ALA A 209 14.80 6.26 10.93
C ALA A 209 13.86 5.06 11.14
N SER A 210 12.57 5.31 11.39
CA SER A 210 11.59 4.29 11.78
C SER A 210 10.94 3.60 10.58
N PHE A 211 10.77 4.31 9.47
CA PHE A 211 10.08 3.82 8.28
C PHE A 211 10.71 2.56 7.65
N PRO A 212 12.06 2.43 7.52
CA PRO A 212 12.69 1.21 7.02
C PRO A 212 12.37 -0.03 7.85
N TYR A 213 12.24 0.11 9.17
CA TYR A 213 11.87 -1.00 10.06
C TYR A 213 10.41 -1.43 9.84
N LEU A 214 9.50 -0.48 9.62
CA LEU A 214 8.11 -0.80 9.31
C LEU A 214 8.00 -1.59 8.00
N LEU A 215 8.75 -1.19 6.96
CA LEU A 215 8.81 -1.93 5.70
C LEU A 215 9.45 -3.31 5.86
N LYS A 216 10.50 -3.44 6.68
CA LYS A 216 11.12 -4.73 6.97
C LYS A 216 10.13 -5.70 7.62
N ILE A 217 9.40 -5.25 8.63
CA ILE A 217 8.37 -6.06 9.30
C ILE A 217 7.27 -6.46 8.30
N PHE A 218 6.83 -5.55 7.42
CA PHE A 218 5.87 -5.88 6.37
C PHE A 218 6.38 -6.98 5.44
N ASN A 219 7.62 -6.86 4.96
CA ASN A 219 8.23 -7.86 4.08
C ASN A 219 8.40 -9.22 4.78
N GLU A 220 8.79 -9.22 6.06
CA GLU A 220 8.89 -10.43 6.87
C GLU A 220 7.52 -11.08 7.07
N MET A 221 6.48 -10.29 7.32
CA MET A 221 5.09 -10.81 7.37
C MET A 221 4.67 -11.39 6.03
N ASP A 222 4.90 -10.69 4.93
CA ASP A 222 4.54 -11.14 3.59
C ASP A 222 5.23 -12.46 3.23
N GLN A 223 6.51 -12.58 3.58
CA GLN A 223 7.28 -13.80 3.43
C GLN A 223 6.77 -14.92 4.34
N ALA A 224 6.53 -14.64 5.62
CA ALA A 224 6.06 -15.63 6.60
C ALA A 224 4.71 -16.24 6.22
N PHE A 225 3.79 -15.44 5.66
CA PHE A 225 2.49 -15.92 5.22
C PHE A 225 2.48 -16.48 3.80
N SER A 226 3.64 -16.47 3.11
CA SER A 226 3.76 -16.86 1.70
C SER A 226 2.73 -16.18 0.82
N THR A 227 2.33 -14.96 1.19
CA THR A 227 1.25 -14.24 0.52
C THR A 227 1.69 -13.67 -0.80
N GLN A 228 3.02 -13.49 -0.97
CA GLN A 228 3.64 -12.89 -2.15
C GLN A 228 2.89 -11.60 -2.49
N LEU A 229 2.41 -10.85 -1.51
CA LEU A 229 1.57 -9.67 -1.69
C LEU A 229 2.40 -8.55 -2.31
N SER A 230 3.63 -8.39 -1.83
CA SER A 230 4.62 -7.53 -2.46
C SER A 230 4.79 -7.94 -3.92
N GLN A 231 4.94 -9.23 -4.21
CA GLN A 231 5.02 -9.71 -5.59
C GLN A 231 3.71 -9.53 -6.38
N LYS A 232 2.53 -9.81 -5.86
CA LYS A 232 1.26 -9.70 -6.61
C LYS A 232 0.83 -8.25 -6.83
N LEU A 233 1.12 -7.38 -5.87
CA LEU A 233 0.83 -5.95 -5.98
C LEU A 233 1.92 -5.18 -6.73
N ILE A 234 3.18 -5.64 -6.71
CA ILE A 234 4.35 -4.92 -7.29
C ILE A 234 4.89 -5.63 -8.54
N GLU A 235 5.01 -6.97 -8.58
CA GLU A 235 5.64 -7.74 -9.67
C GLU A 235 4.92 -7.67 -11.03
N PRO A 236 3.59 -7.48 -11.18
CA PRO A 236 3.04 -7.29 -12.52
C PRO A 236 3.43 -5.92 -13.13
N LEU A 237 4.09 -5.02 -12.38
CA LEU A 237 4.82 -3.88 -12.96
C LEU A 237 6.12 -4.34 -13.67
N ILE A 238 6.68 -5.47 -13.24
CA ILE A 238 7.99 -6.01 -13.65
C ILE A 238 7.81 -7.12 -14.72
N LYS A 239 6.68 -7.84 -14.68
CA LYS A 239 6.47 -9.10 -15.41
C LYS A 239 5.47 -9.06 -16.57
N GLU A 240 5.10 -7.89 -17.08
CA GLU A 240 4.65 -7.76 -18.49
C GLU A 240 5.81 -8.00 -19.48
N LYS A 241 6.68 -8.97 -19.19
CA LYS A 241 7.49 -9.64 -20.20
C LYS A 241 6.52 -10.49 -21.00
N GLY A 242 6.29 -10.08 -22.25
CA GLY A 242 5.43 -10.76 -23.20
C GLY A 242 5.58 -12.28 -23.15
N THR A 243 4.50 -12.95 -22.77
CA THR A 243 4.20 -14.26 -23.32
C THR A 243 3.53 -14.01 -24.66
N TRP A 244 4.36 -13.78 -25.67
CA TRP A 244 3.96 -13.97 -27.06
C TRP A 244 3.76 -15.48 -27.24
N PHE A 245 2.50 -15.90 -27.34
CA PHE A 245 2.14 -17.01 -28.22
C PHE A 245 1.86 -16.43 -29.60
#